data_AF-A0A2S9YU93-F1
#
_entry.id   AF-A0A2S9YU93-F1
#
_cell.length_a   1.000
_cell.length_b   1.000
_cell.length_c   1.000
_cell.angle_alpha   90.00
_cell.angle_beta   90.00
_cell.angle_gamma   90.00
#
_symmetry.space_group_name_H-M   'P 1'
#
loop_
_entity.id
_entity.type
_entity.pdbx_description
1 polymer ?
#
loop_
_entity_poly.entity_id
_entity_poly.type
_entity_poly.pdbx_seq_one_letter_code
_entity_poly.pdbx_strand_id
1 'polypeptide(L)'
;MSTDATTRYQVWAAIVDTTHELERLVATEVGDLPQRGPLASAAVRTRPPQLETSWRDPGAIGGGVGERAEASAMLRVAEPDDRDRASLTKLRASVSARVNLLWARLETQRGNTQIREALVIYFDERVMASLPEYLRLSWPLLQTDLTRSKTGGSDFFRFIDRALDDPKTPQLVFEVYYFCLNHGFQGRYSNELAQLDAYRRKLVARVEVSVPSAEAAPAETEGNLGKPWPVWAYYLVAGVAVVVISVLATVLSNYRSTEPTEAEARINALSEASIEAAIQRCPP
;
A
#
# COMPACT_ATOMS: atom_id res chain seq x y z
N MET A 1 -1.48 25.91 -29.55
CA MET A 1 -1.19 24.71 -28.74
C MET A 1 -2.40 24.46 -27.87
N SER A 2 -3.22 23.46 -28.22
CA SER A 2 -4.38 23.10 -27.39
C SER A 2 -3.85 22.46 -26.11
N THR A 3 -3.97 23.16 -24.98
CA THR A 3 -3.79 22.56 -23.66
C THR A 3 -4.94 21.59 -23.47
N ASP A 4 -4.67 20.31 -23.68
CA ASP A 4 -5.62 19.24 -23.42
C ASP A 4 -5.99 19.31 -21.94
N ALA A 5 -7.25 19.61 -21.65
CA ALA A 5 -7.71 19.72 -20.28
C ALA A 5 -7.67 18.33 -19.67
N THR A 6 -6.65 18.04 -18.84
CA THR A 6 -6.51 16.75 -18.15
C THR A 6 -7.83 16.42 -17.46
N THR A 7 -8.45 15.32 -17.87
CA THR A 7 -9.76 14.93 -17.35
C THR A 7 -9.65 14.55 -15.88
N ARG A 8 -10.74 14.72 -15.12
CA ARG A 8 -10.81 14.31 -13.70
C ARG A 8 -10.37 12.85 -13.50
N TYR A 9 -10.73 11.98 -14.44
CA TYR A 9 -10.31 10.58 -14.46
C TYR A 9 -8.79 10.42 -14.56
N GLN A 10 -8.13 11.14 -15.48
CA GLN A 10 -6.67 11.07 -15.65
C GLN A 10 -5.92 11.56 -14.40
N VAL A 11 -6.46 12.58 -13.72
CA VAL A 11 -5.91 13.05 -12.44
C VAL A 11 -5.98 11.94 -11.38
N TRP A 12 -7.15 11.32 -11.23
CA TRP A 12 -7.35 10.24 -10.27
C TRP A 12 -6.46 9.03 -10.56
N ALA A 13 -6.41 8.60 -11.82
CA ALA A 13 -5.52 7.53 -12.24
C ALA A 13 -4.06 7.86 -11.88
N ALA A 14 -3.61 9.10 -12.14
CA ALA A 14 -2.26 9.53 -11.79
C ALA A 14 -1.97 9.48 -10.28
N ILE A 15 -2.94 9.89 -9.44
CA ILE A 15 -2.80 9.85 -7.97
C ILE A 15 -2.69 8.39 -7.49
N VAL A 16 -3.59 7.52 -7.95
CA VAL A 16 -3.61 6.10 -7.55
C VAL A 16 -2.37 5.37 -8.03
N ASP A 17 -1.98 5.55 -9.30
CA ASP A 17 -0.76 4.98 -9.88
C ASP A 17 0.48 5.43 -9.09
N THR A 18 0.52 6.70 -8.69
CA THR A 18 1.63 7.23 -7.89
C THR A 18 1.68 6.55 -6.52
N THR A 19 0.56 6.43 -5.82
CA THR A 19 0.50 5.73 -4.53
C THR A 19 1.04 4.30 -4.63
N HIS A 20 0.58 3.52 -5.61
CA HIS A 20 1.05 2.15 -5.80
C HIS A 20 2.54 2.07 -6.16
N GLU A 21 3.01 3.01 -6.98
CA GLU A 21 4.41 3.06 -7.35
C GLU A 21 5.31 3.43 -6.17
N LEU A 22 4.86 4.31 -5.28
CA LEU A 22 5.58 4.62 -4.03
C LEU A 22 5.68 3.38 -3.14
N GLU A 23 4.59 2.63 -2.96
CA GLU A 23 4.60 1.38 -2.20
C GLU A 23 5.58 0.37 -2.82
N ARG A 24 5.62 0.26 -4.15
CA ARG A 24 6.57 -0.60 -4.87
C ARG A 24 8.02 -0.16 -4.68
N LEU A 25 8.30 1.15 -4.77
CA LEU A 25 9.64 1.70 -4.57
C LEU A 25 10.14 1.44 -3.15
N VAL A 26 9.30 1.67 -2.15
CA VAL A 26 9.64 1.39 -0.75
C VAL A 26 9.86 -0.10 -0.55
N ALA A 27 8.98 -0.96 -1.06
CA ALA A 27 9.15 -2.41 -0.95
C ALA A 27 10.45 -2.91 -1.60
N THR A 28 10.84 -2.34 -2.75
CA THR A 28 12.08 -2.68 -3.45
C THR A 28 13.30 -2.27 -2.62
N GLU A 29 13.36 -1.02 -2.16
CA GLU A 29 14.51 -0.55 -1.38
C GLU A 29 14.56 -1.14 0.03
N VAL A 30 13.41 -1.40 0.67
CA VAL A 30 13.33 -2.06 1.99
C VAL A 30 13.70 -3.55 1.89
N GLY A 31 13.39 -4.22 0.79
CA GLY A 31 13.85 -5.58 0.53
C GLY A 31 15.38 -5.70 0.51
N ASP A 32 16.07 -4.63 0.11
CA ASP A 32 17.54 -4.53 0.07
C ASP A 32 18.16 -4.06 1.41
N LEU A 33 17.34 -3.61 2.38
CA LEU A 33 17.80 -3.22 3.70
C LEU A 33 18.10 -4.45 4.56
N PRO A 34 19.20 -4.44 5.34
CA PRO A 34 19.47 -5.53 6.28
C PRO A 34 18.30 -5.63 7.26
N GLN A 35 17.62 -6.78 7.29
CA GLN A 35 16.64 -7.07 8.33
C GLN A 35 17.37 -7.21 9.67
N ARG A 36 17.63 -6.08 10.34
CA ARG A 36 17.96 -6.06 11.76
C ARG A 36 16.68 -6.48 12.47
N GLY A 37 16.53 -7.78 12.72
CA GLY A 37 15.48 -8.28 13.60
C GLY A 37 15.53 -7.52 14.93
N PRO A 38 14.41 -7.42 15.68
CA PRO A 38 14.50 -6.98 17.06
C PRO A 38 15.60 -7.82 17.71
N LEU A 39 16.66 -7.17 18.22
CA LEU A 39 17.73 -7.86 18.93
C LEU A 39 17.05 -8.83 19.87
N ALA A 40 17.24 -10.13 19.61
CA ALA A 40 16.57 -11.19 20.35
C ALA A 40 16.62 -10.80 21.82
N SER A 41 15.45 -10.63 22.44
CA SER A 41 15.35 -10.51 23.88
C SER A 41 16.09 -11.73 24.40
N ALA A 42 17.34 -11.53 24.81
CA ALA A 42 18.19 -12.60 25.29
C ALA A 42 17.36 -13.24 26.38
N ALA A 43 16.95 -14.49 26.15
CA ALA A 43 16.06 -15.21 27.03
C ALA A 43 16.59 -14.98 28.44
N VAL A 44 15.87 -14.16 29.20
CA VAL A 44 16.10 -14.00 30.63
C VAL A 44 15.90 -15.41 31.12
N ARG A 45 17.02 -16.11 31.37
CA ARG A 45 17.01 -17.36 32.12
C ARG A 45 16.37 -16.95 33.43
N THR A 46 15.10 -17.27 33.58
CA THR A 46 14.36 -17.14 34.81
C THR A 46 15.06 -18.04 35.82
N ARG A 47 16.06 -17.49 36.50
CA ARG A 47 16.43 -17.97 37.82
C ARG A 47 15.17 -17.77 38.67
N PRO A 48 14.64 -18.81 39.33
CA PRO A 48 13.48 -18.65 40.18
C PRO A 48 13.81 -17.61 41.26
N PRO A 49 12.84 -16.77 41.65
CA PRO A 49 13.08 -15.76 42.68
C PRO A 49 13.34 -16.48 44.00
N GLN A 50 14.60 -16.53 44.44
CA GLN A 50 14.90 -16.72 45.84
C GLN A 50 14.44 -15.46 46.56
N LEU A 51 13.33 -15.59 47.29
CA LEU A 51 12.96 -14.68 48.36
C LEU A 51 14.06 -14.71 49.42
N GLU A 52 15.05 -13.83 49.29
CA GLU A 52 15.88 -13.44 50.43
C GLU A 52 15.32 -12.15 51.02
N THR A 53 14.54 -12.36 52.07
CA THR A 53 14.23 -11.35 53.08
C THR A 53 15.50 -11.03 53.86
N SER A 54 16.13 -9.88 53.62
CA SER A 54 17.00 -9.26 54.63
C SER A 54 16.88 -7.74 54.58
N TRP A 55 16.23 -7.20 55.61
CA TRP A 55 16.17 -5.78 55.89
C TRP A 55 17.48 -5.31 56.56
N ARG A 56 18.05 -4.22 56.00
CA ARG A 56 19.06 -3.27 56.53
C ARG A 56 20.47 -3.77 56.88
N ASP A 57 21.43 -3.11 56.20
CA ASP A 57 22.62 -2.53 56.84
C ASP A 57 23.02 -1.23 56.10
N PRO A 58 23.05 -0.02 56.75
CA PRO A 58 23.51 1.20 56.11
C PRO A 58 25.02 1.34 56.34
N GLY A 59 25.82 0.58 55.58
CA GLY A 59 27.26 0.52 55.82
C GLY A 59 28.07 -0.12 54.71
N ALA A 60 27.87 0.27 53.45
CA ALA A 60 28.80 -0.09 52.38
C ALA A 60 28.77 0.95 51.24
N ILE A 61 29.67 1.92 51.31
CA ILE A 61 30.14 2.66 50.14
C ILE A 61 31.02 1.68 49.36
N GLY A 62 30.55 1.17 48.22
CA GLY A 62 31.38 0.36 47.33
C GLY A 62 30.62 -0.34 46.22
N GLY A 63 30.83 0.12 44.98
CA GLY A 63 30.77 -0.76 43.80
C GLY A 63 29.41 -1.00 43.14
N GLY A 64 28.72 0.05 42.68
CA GLY A 64 27.49 -0.06 41.88
C GLY A 64 27.60 0.63 40.52
N VAL A 65 28.69 0.39 39.77
CA VAL A 65 28.89 0.99 38.43
C VAL A 65 28.52 0.01 37.29
N GLY A 66 28.36 -1.29 37.59
CA GLY A 66 28.06 -2.30 36.56
C GLY A 66 26.59 -2.41 36.15
N GLU A 67 25.65 -2.38 37.10
CA GLU A 67 24.27 -2.82 36.86
C GLU A 67 23.39 -1.75 36.18
N ARG A 68 23.75 -0.47 36.32
CA ARG A 68 23.08 0.65 35.61
C ARG A 68 23.52 0.77 34.16
N ALA A 69 24.73 0.29 33.83
CA ALA A 69 25.27 0.30 32.47
C ALA A 69 24.60 -0.76 31.59
N GLU A 70 24.23 -1.92 32.15
CA GLU A 70 23.55 -3.00 31.43
C GLU A 70 22.08 -2.69 31.15
N ALA A 71 21.37 -2.03 32.08
CA ALA A 71 20.01 -1.56 31.84
C ALA A 71 19.93 -0.44 30.78
N SER A 72 20.95 0.40 30.66
CA SER A 72 21.06 1.41 29.58
C SER A 72 21.51 0.82 28.24
N ALA A 73 22.06 -0.40 28.20
CA ALA A 73 22.43 -1.07 26.96
C ALA A 73 21.24 -1.75 26.26
N MET A 74 20.14 -2.01 26.97
CA MET A 74 18.97 -2.74 26.47
C MET A 74 18.03 -1.95 25.56
N LEU A 75 18.21 -0.63 25.42
CA LEU A 75 17.33 0.21 24.58
C LEU A 75 18.11 1.13 23.64
N ARG A 76 19.19 0.63 23.03
CA ARG A 76 19.75 1.32 21.87
C ARG A 76 18.89 0.98 20.66
N VAL A 77 17.96 1.87 20.32
CA VAL A 77 17.43 1.95 18.95
C VAL A 77 18.67 2.03 18.05
N ALA A 78 18.86 1.04 17.19
CA ALA A 78 20.01 1.00 16.31
C ALA A 78 20.01 2.30 15.48
N GLU A 79 21.00 3.16 15.69
CA GLU A 79 21.12 4.37 14.86
C GLU A 79 21.37 3.95 13.41
N PRO A 80 20.75 4.65 12.43
CA PRO A 80 21.03 4.40 11.03
C PRO A 80 22.51 4.63 10.73
N ASP A 81 23.14 3.64 10.09
CA ASP A 81 24.52 3.75 9.63
C ASP A 81 24.60 4.49 8.27
N ASP A 82 25.81 4.63 7.72
CA ASP A 82 26.00 5.35 6.46
C ASP A 82 25.38 4.65 5.25
N ARG A 83 25.25 3.31 5.30
CA ARG A 83 24.55 2.55 4.25
C ARG A 83 23.05 2.81 4.33
N ASP A 84 22.48 2.77 5.52
CA ASP A 84 21.06 3.10 5.76
C ASP A 84 20.74 4.51 5.25
N ARG A 85 21.59 5.50 5.56
CA ARG A 85 21.43 6.90 5.09
C ARG A 85 21.53 7.02 3.57
N ALA A 86 22.47 6.31 2.94
CA ALA A 86 22.61 6.30 1.49
C ALA A 86 21.37 5.70 0.82
N SER A 87 20.84 4.59 1.35
CA SER A 87 19.60 3.98 0.87
C SER A 87 18.39 4.90 1.04
N LEU A 88 18.23 5.56 2.19
CA LEU A 88 17.15 6.54 2.40
C LEU A 88 17.25 7.73 1.44
N THR A 89 18.46 8.20 1.13
CA THR A 89 18.68 9.28 0.17
C THR A 89 18.30 8.86 -1.26
N LYS A 90 18.67 7.65 -1.66
CA LYS A 90 18.30 7.07 -2.96
C LYS A 90 16.79 6.88 -3.08
N LEU A 91 16.15 6.34 -2.03
CA LEU A 91 14.70 6.18 -1.97
C LEU A 91 14.01 7.55 -2.05
N ARG A 92 14.47 8.54 -1.28
CA ARG A 92 13.95 9.92 -1.34
C ARG A 92 14.03 10.51 -2.74
N ALA A 93 15.16 10.38 -3.43
CA ALA A 93 15.30 10.86 -4.80
C ALA A 93 14.29 10.19 -5.75
N SER A 94 14.11 8.87 -5.64
CA SER A 94 13.19 8.09 -6.47
C SER A 94 11.72 8.48 -6.22
N VAL A 95 11.34 8.61 -4.95
CA VAL A 95 10.01 9.08 -4.54
C VAL A 95 9.76 10.50 -5.04
N SER A 96 10.71 11.42 -4.88
CA SER A 96 10.57 12.79 -5.37
C SER A 96 10.45 12.87 -6.88
N ALA A 97 11.22 12.09 -7.64
CA ALA A 97 11.10 12.02 -9.08
C ALA A 97 9.67 11.59 -9.48
N ARG A 98 9.13 10.55 -8.83
CA ARG A 98 7.77 10.08 -9.08
C ARG A 98 6.71 11.13 -8.73
N VAL A 99 6.82 11.75 -7.57
CA VAL A 99 5.89 12.79 -7.10
C VAL A 99 5.94 14.03 -8.00
N ASN A 100 7.11 14.40 -8.54
CA ASN A 100 7.23 15.51 -9.48
C ASN A 100 6.51 15.25 -10.81
N LEU A 101 6.45 14.00 -11.28
CA LEU A 101 5.63 13.64 -12.44
C LEU A 101 4.14 13.83 -12.17
N LEU A 102 3.70 13.54 -10.94
CA LEU A 102 2.32 13.81 -10.51
C LEU A 102 2.03 15.32 -10.46
N TRP A 103 2.96 16.13 -9.94
CA TRP A 103 2.81 17.59 -9.93
C TRP A 103 2.60 18.19 -11.32
N ALA A 104 3.37 17.73 -12.31
CA ALA A 104 3.17 18.18 -13.69
C ALA A 104 1.75 17.92 -14.22
N ARG A 105 1.11 16.82 -13.79
CA ARG A 105 -0.28 16.49 -14.16
C ARG A 105 -1.33 17.29 -13.38
N LEU A 106 -0.99 17.75 -12.18
CA LEU A 106 -1.87 18.51 -11.29
C LEU A 106 -1.79 20.03 -11.51
N GLU A 107 -0.78 20.54 -12.21
CA GLU A 107 -0.52 21.97 -12.34
C GLU A 107 -1.73 22.77 -12.84
N THR A 108 -2.48 22.21 -13.80
CA THR A 108 -3.67 22.88 -14.38
C THR A 108 -4.93 22.74 -13.54
N GLN A 109 -4.90 21.93 -12.47
CA GLN A 109 -6.08 21.67 -11.65
C GLN A 109 -6.33 22.81 -10.68
N ARG A 110 -7.61 23.17 -10.52
CA ARG A 110 -8.00 24.14 -9.49
C ARG A 110 -7.76 23.51 -8.11
N GLY A 111 -7.15 24.28 -7.22
CA GLY A 111 -6.79 23.79 -5.89
C GLY A 111 -5.55 22.89 -5.87
N ASN A 112 -4.70 22.96 -6.92
CA ASN A 112 -3.49 22.15 -6.98
C ASN A 112 -2.61 22.32 -5.74
N THR A 113 -2.45 23.53 -5.19
CA THR A 113 -1.64 23.75 -3.99
C THR A 113 -2.11 22.90 -2.82
N GLN A 114 -3.42 22.95 -2.52
CA GLN A 114 -4.02 22.18 -1.42
C GLN A 114 -3.91 20.67 -1.65
N ILE A 115 -4.11 20.22 -2.90
CA ILE A 115 -3.94 18.81 -3.28
C ILE A 115 -2.48 18.38 -3.05
N ARG A 116 -1.51 19.21 -3.46
CA ARG A 116 -0.09 18.92 -3.31
C ARG A 116 0.31 18.84 -1.83
N GLU A 117 -0.17 19.78 -1.02
CA GLU A 117 0.04 19.80 0.44
C GLU A 117 -0.54 18.55 1.12
N ALA A 118 -1.76 18.16 0.76
CA ALA A 118 -2.40 16.97 1.29
C ALA A 118 -1.63 15.68 0.93
N LEU A 119 -1.28 15.54 -0.35
CA LEU A 119 -0.63 14.33 -0.86
C LEU A 119 0.80 14.18 -0.36
N VAL A 120 1.56 15.26 -0.22
CA VAL A 120 2.96 15.16 0.26
C VAL A 120 3.01 14.70 1.72
N ILE A 121 2.10 15.19 2.55
CA ILE A 121 1.97 14.76 3.96
C ILE A 121 1.54 13.28 4.01
N TYR A 122 0.57 12.91 3.18
CA TYR A 122 0.12 11.52 3.06
C TYR A 122 1.25 10.58 2.63
N PHE A 123 2.00 10.93 1.58
CA PHE A 123 3.10 10.11 1.09
C PHE A 123 4.22 9.95 2.11
N ASP A 124 4.58 10.99 2.85
CA ASP A 124 5.54 10.87 3.96
C ASP A 124 5.06 9.84 4.99
N GLU A 125 3.79 9.88 5.40
CA GLU A 125 3.23 8.93 6.36
C GLU A 125 3.25 7.49 5.81
N ARG A 126 2.89 7.29 4.53
CA ARG A 126 2.91 5.96 3.89
C ARG A 126 4.32 5.38 3.77
N VAL A 127 5.29 6.21 3.39
CA VAL A 127 6.70 5.78 3.32
C VAL A 127 7.19 5.42 4.72
N MET A 128 7.01 6.29 5.72
CA MET A 128 7.45 6.02 7.09
C MET A 128 6.78 4.78 7.68
N ALA A 129 5.48 4.56 7.45
CA ALA A 129 4.77 3.37 7.92
C ALA A 129 5.35 2.06 7.35
N SER A 130 5.92 2.13 6.15
CA SER A 130 6.49 1.00 5.43
C SER A 130 7.98 0.78 5.72
N LEU A 131 8.66 1.74 6.35
CA LEU A 131 10.05 1.62 6.77
C LEU A 131 10.18 0.84 8.10
N PRO A 132 11.30 0.14 8.32
CA PRO A 132 11.66 -0.40 9.63
C PRO A 132 11.61 0.67 10.72
N GLU A 133 11.17 0.31 11.93
CA GLU A 133 10.95 1.25 13.04
C GLU A 133 12.16 2.17 13.30
N TYR A 134 13.36 1.59 13.30
CA TYR A 134 14.61 2.32 13.57
C TYR A 134 14.96 3.36 12.49
N LEU A 135 14.36 3.28 11.30
CA LEU A 135 14.59 4.22 10.19
C LEU A 135 13.49 5.27 10.03
N ARG A 136 12.32 5.09 10.64
CA ARG A 136 11.15 5.97 10.40
C ARG A 136 11.46 7.44 10.69
N LEU A 137 12.11 7.71 11.83
CA LEU A 137 12.46 9.08 12.24
C LEU A 137 13.62 9.68 11.43
N SER A 138 14.32 8.86 10.66
CA SER A 138 15.43 9.28 9.78
C SER A 138 14.99 9.52 8.34
N TRP A 139 13.72 9.29 8.02
CA TRP A 139 13.17 9.59 6.70
C TRP A 139 13.30 11.10 6.40
N PRO A 140 13.99 11.49 5.30
CA PRO A 140 14.05 12.87 4.86
C PRO A 140 12.70 13.30 4.28
N LEU A 141 11.87 13.92 5.12
CA LEU A 141 10.50 14.31 4.79
C LEU A 141 10.38 15.07 3.46
N LEU A 142 9.39 14.71 2.65
CA LEU A 142 8.99 15.40 1.42
C LEU A 142 8.24 16.69 1.73
N GLN A 143 7.41 16.67 2.78
CA GLN A 143 6.54 17.78 3.13
C GLN A 143 7.32 19.06 3.47
N THR A 144 8.56 18.95 3.98
CA THR A 144 9.36 20.12 4.36
C THR A 144 9.63 21.04 3.17
N ASP A 145 9.71 20.49 1.97
CA ASP A 145 10.00 21.25 0.76
C ASP A 145 8.79 22.10 0.33
N LEU A 146 7.57 21.63 0.62
CA LEU A 146 6.33 22.28 0.18
C LEU A 146 5.63 23.05 1.30
N THR A 147 5.46 22.44 2.47
CA THR A 147 4.71 22.99 3.60
C THR A 147 5.60 23.75 4.58
N ARG A 148 6.92 23.61 4.47
CA ARG A 148 7.93 24.12 5.43
C ARG A 148 7.68 23.69 6.87
N SER A 149 6.97 22.57 7.06
CA SER A 149 6.58 22.05 8.37
C SER A 149 7.04 20.61 8.52
N LYS A 150 7.26 20.20 9.78
CA LYS A 150 7.48 18.80 10.17
C LYS A 150 6.27 18.20 10.89
N THR A 151 5.22 19.00 11.13
CA THR A 151 4.02 18.60 11.87
C THR A 151 2.84 18.30 10.93
N GLY A 152 3.12 17.60 9.82
CA GLY A 152 2.13 17.29 8.78
C GLY A 152 0.86 16.65 9.29
N GLY A 153 0.96 15.75 10.27
CA GLY A 153 -0.19 15.09 10.88
C GLY A 153 -1.20 16.04 11.52
N SER A 154 -0.78 17.21 12.02
CA SER A 154 -1.67 18.26 12.53
C SER A 154 -2.07 19.25 11.44
N ASP A 155 -1.13 19.58 10.56
CA ASP A 155 -1.34 20.53 9.48
C ASP A 155 -2.38 20.02 8.49
N PHE A 156 -2.41 18.72 8.22
CA PHE A 156 -3.39 18.08 7.34
C PHE A 156 -4.84 18.37 7.76
N PHE A 157 -5.19 18.17 9.04
CA PHE A 157 -6.54 18.45 9.53
C PHE A 157 -6.84 19.95 9.57
N ARG A 158 -5.84 20.78 9.87
CA ARG A 158 -5.98 22.25 9.77
C ARG A 158 -6.27 22.66 8.32
N PHE A 159 -5.68 22.00 7.33
CA PHE A 159 -5.97 22.26 5.92
C PHE A 159 -7.38 21.81 5.54
N ILE A 160 -7.85 20.67 6.06
CA ILE A 160 -9.25 20.25 5.90
C ILE A 160 -10.21 21.31 6.48
N ASP A 161 -9.98 21.78 7.71
CA ASP A 161 -10.86 22.76 8.35
C ASP A 161 -10.92 24.05 7.52
N ARG A 162 -9.76 24.58 7.09
CA ARG A 162 -9.72 25.75 6.18
C ARG A 162 -10.44 25.52 4.85
N ALA A 163 -10.29 24.33 4.27
CA ALA A 163 -10.94 23.97 3.02
C ALA A 163 -12.46 23.91 3.17
N LEU A 164 -12.96 23.37 4.29
CA LEU A 164 -14.39 23.29 4.60
C LEU A 164 -15.01 24.68 4.83
N ASP A 165 -14.26 25.59 5.43
CA ASP A 165 -14.69 26.97 5.69
C ASP A 165 -14.74 27.83 4.41
N ASP A 166 -13.92 27.52 3.40
CA ASP A 166 -13.91 28.24 2.12
C ASP A 166 -14.91 27.63 1.12
N PRO A 167 -16.03 28.33 0.78
CA PRO A 167 -17.01 27.84 -0.16
C PRO A 167 -16.48 27.72 -1.60
N LYS A 168 -15.35 28.37 -1.92
CA LYS A 168 -14.71 28.33 -3.25
C LYS A 168 -13.77 27.15 -3.44
N THR A 169 -13.55 26.35 -2.40
CA THR A 169 -12.69 25.16 -2.48
C THR A 169 -13.25 24.17 -3.53
N PRO A 170 -12.43 23.77 -4.52
CA PRO A 170 -12.84 22.79 -5.53
C PRO A 170 -13.16 21.42 -4.94
N GLN A 171 -14.16 20.74 -5.51
CA GLN A 171 -14.60 19.41 -5.06
C GLN A 171 -13.45 18.38 -5.01
N LEU A 172 -12.56 18.41 -6.00
CA LEU A 172 -11.40 17.52 -6.09
C LEU A 172 -10.50 17.59 -4.84
N VAL A 173 -10.38 18.77 -4.21
CA VAL A 173 -9.60 18.94 -2.97
C VAL A 173 -10.21 18.09 -1.84
N PHE A 174 -11.53 18.13 -1.67
CA PHE A 174 -12.23 17.33 -0.66
C PHE A 174 -12.13 15.83 -0.93
N GLU A 175 -12.22 15.43 -2.20
CA GLU A 175 -12.05 14.04 -2.58
C GLU A 175 -10.63 13.53 -2.30
N VAL A 176 -9.59 14.35 -2.53
CA VAL A 176 -8.20 13.98 -2.20
C VAL A 176 -8.02 13.84 -0.69
N TYR A 177 -8.56 14.75 0.12
CA TYR A 177 -8.52 14.58 1.58
C TYR A 177 -9.22 13.30 2.02
N TYR A 178 -10.41 13.03 1.46
CA TYR A 178 -11.16 11.83 1.75
C TYR A 178 -10.40 10.56 1.34
N PHE A 179 -9.78 10.58 0.15
CA PHE A 179 -8.92 9.51 -0.35
C PHE A 179 -7.80 9.21 0.65
N CYS A 180 -7.04 10.22 1.11
CA CYS A 180 -5.96 10.02 2.07
C CYS A 180 -6.48 9.35 3.35
N LEU A 181 -7.59 9.82 3.92
CA LEU A 181 -8.19 9.25 5.14
C LEU A 181 -8.68 7.81 4.95
N ASN A 182 -9.22 7.47 3.78
CA ASN A 182 -9.65 6.11 3.47
C ASN A 182 -8.49 5.16 3.18
N HIS A 183 -7.35 5.69 2.74
CA HIS A 183 -6.14 4.91 2.43
C HIS A 183 -5.13 4.93 3.58
N GLY A 184 -5.64 4.98 4.81
CA GLY A 184 -4.87 4.74 6.02
C GLY A 184 -4.16 5.95 6.62
N PHE A 185 -4.40 7.17 6.11
CA PHE A 185 -3.88 8.37 6.77
C PHE A 185 -4.53 8.56 8.15
N GLN A 186 -3.70 8.72 9.17
CA GLN A 186 -4.12 8.91 10.56
C GLN A 186 -3.65 10.24 11.12
N GLY A 187 -2.42 10.67 10.78
CA GLY A 187 -1.81 11.89 11.32
C GLY A 187 -1.88 11.94 12.84
N ARG A 188 -2.30 13.09 13.39
CA ARG A 188 -2.42 13.30 14.85
C ARG A 188 -3.47 12.42 15.56
N TYR A 189 -4.38 11.80 14.82
CA TYR A 189 -5.51 11.05 15.36
C TYR A 189 -5.34 9.53 15.28
N SER A 190 -4.09 9.03 15.28
CA SER A 190 -3.80 7.59 15.26
C SER A 190 -4.47 6.80 16.37
N ASN A 191 -4.68 7.42 17.53
CA ASN A 191 -5.37 6.81 18.68
C ASN A 191 -6.85 7.23 18.82
N GLU A 192 -7.38 8.06 17.90
CA GLU A 192 -8.71 8.68 18.00
C GLU A 192 -9.55 8.41 16.74
N LEU A 193 -9.88 7.13 16.50
CA LEU A 193 -10.62 6.70 15.30
C LEU A 193 -11.96 7.43 15.12
N ALA A 194 -12.65 7.77 16.20
CA ALA A 194 -13.91 8.52 16.16
C ALA A 194 -13.75 9.91 15.54
N GLN A 195 -12.60 10.56 15.74
CA GLN A 195 -12.31 11.86 15.12
C GLN A 195 -12.03 11.71 13.63
N LEU A 196 -11.29 10.67 13.23
CA LEU A 196 -11.09 10.36 11.81
C LEU A 196 -12.42 10.15 11.09
N ASP A 197 -13.35 9.41 11.70
CA ASP A 197 -14.69 9.20 11.14
C ASP A 197 -15.52 10.48 11.07
N ALA A 198 -15.39 11.37 12.05
CA ALA A 198 -16.03 12.68 12.01
C ALA A 198 -15.53 13.51 10.82
N TYR A 199 -14.21 13.52 10.55
CA TYR A 199 -13.65 14.19 9.38
C TYR A 199 -14.09 13.54 8.06
N ARG A 200 -14.12 12.19 7.97
CA ARG A 200 -14.64 11.49 6.78
C ARG A 200 -16.07 11.92 6.46
N ARG A 201 -16.96 11.96 7.47
CA ARG A 201 -18.35 12.39 7.28
C ARG A 201 -18.47 13.85 6.81
N LYS A 202 -17.69 14.76 7.39
CA LYS A 202 -17.66 16.17 6.96
C LYS A 202 -17.26 16.32 5.48
N LEU A 203 -16.26 15.55 5.04
CA LEU A 203 -15.78 15.58 3.66
C LEU A 203 -16.81 15.01 2.68
N VAL A 204 -17.42 13.86 3.00
CA VAL A 204 -18.47 13.24 2.15
C VAL A 204 -19.66 14.19 1.97
N ALA A 205 -20.14 14.80 3.06
CA ALA A 205 -21.24 15.74 2.99
C ALA A 205 -20.93 16.92 2.03
N ARG A 206 -19.68 17.37 1.96
CA ARG A 206 -19.28 18.44 1.05
C ARG A 206 -19.18 17.99 -0.41
N VAL A 207 -18.75 16.76 -0.65
CA VAL A 207 -18.70 16.16 -2.00
C VAL A 207 -20.11 15.93 -2.54
N GLU A 208 -21.06 15.51 -1.71
CA GLU A 208 -22.46 15.27 -2.10
C GLU A 208 -23.24 16.58 -2.35
N VAL A 209 -23.13 17.57 -1.46
CA VAL A 209 -23.85 18.86 -1.57
C VAL A 209 -23.45 19.67 -2.81
N SER A 210 -22.28 19.39 -3.39
CA SER A 210 -21.78 20.10 -4.57
C SER A 210 -22.19 19.47 -5.90
N VAL A 211 -22.93 18.36 -5.90
CA VAL A 211 -23.73 17.96 -7.07
C VAL A 211 -24.96 18.86 -7.05
N PRO A 212 -25.07 19.88 -7.93
CA PRO A 212 -26.32 20.61 -7.99
C PRO A 212 -27.39 19.60 -8.40
N SER A 213 -28.41 19.45 -7.55
CA SER A 213 -29.69 18.89 -7.96
C SER A 213 -30.02 19.48 -9.32
N ALA A 214 -30.11 18.63 -10.34
CA ALA A 214 -30.38 18.99 -11.71
C ALA A 214 -31.82 19.47 -11.85
N GLU A 215 -32.12 20.62 -11.27
CA GLU A 215 -33.40 21.30 -11.34
C GLU A 215 -33.18 22.73 -11.85
N ALA A 216 -32.66 22.81 -13.08
CA ALA A 216 -32.82 23.91 -14.05
C ALA A 216 -31.77 23.77 -15.17
N ALA A 217 -31.96 22.81 -16.07
CA ALA A 217 -31.44 22.90 -17.43
C ALA A 217 -32.55 22.42 -18.37
N PRO A 218 -32.91 23.20 -19.41
CA PRO A 218 -33.94 22.79 -20.37
C PRO A 218 -33.47 21.56 -21.13
N ALA A 219 -34.44 20.69 -21.43
CA ALA A 219 -34.25 19.37 -22.01
C ALA A 219 -33.30 19.36 -23.22
N GLU A 220 -32.11 18.79 -23.05
CA GLU A 220 -31.23 18.41 -24.15
C GLU A 220 -30.88 16.92 -24.01
N THR A 221 -31.64 16.13 -24.77
CA THR A 221 -31.43 14.76 -25.26
C THR A 221 -30.70 13.79 -24.33
N GLU A 222 -31.49 12.99 -23.61
CA GLU A 222 -31.06 11.79 -22.90
C GLU A 222 -30.23 10.86 -23.81
N GLY A 223 -28.92 10.80 -23.55
CA GLY A 223 -28.14 9.62 -23.87
C GLY A 223 -28.66 8.48 -23.00
N ASN A 224 -29.41 7.57 -23.62
CA ASN A 224 -29.95 6.33 -23.07
C ASN A 224 -28.87 5.49 -22.36
N LEU A 225 -28.57 5.80 -21.10
CA LEU A 225 -27.96 4.84 -20.19
C LEU A 225 -29.04 3.81 -19.88
N GLY A 226 -28.93 2.69 -20.59
CA GLY A 226 -29.91 1.61 -20.58
C GLY A 226 -30.36 1.26 -19.16
N LYS A 227 -31.68 1.19 -19.00
CA LYS A 227 -32.39 0.78 -17.78
C LYS A 227 -31.65 -0.41 -17.13
N PRO A 228 -31.33 -0.36 -15.82
CA PRO A 228 -30.63 -1.44 -15.14
C PRO A 228 -31.40 -2.74 -15.38
N TRP A 229 -30.70 -3.76 -15.87
CA TRP A 229 -31.33 -5.04 -16.18
C TRP A 229 -31.97 -5.62 -14.93
N PRO A 230 -33.17 -6.21 -15.05
CA PRO A 230 -33.86 -6.74 -13.90
C PRO A 230 -33.03 -7.87 -13.26
N VAL A 231 -33.03 -7.94 -11.93
CA VAL A 231 -32.16 -8.84 -11.15
C VAL A 231 -32.30 -10.31 -11.57
N TRP A 232 -33.47 -10.74 -12.05
CA TRP A 232 -33.70 -12.09 -12.58
C TRP A 232 -32.84 -12.42 -13.80
N ALA A 233 -32.49 -11.43 -14.64
CA ALA A 233 -31.66 -11.64 -15.82
C ALA A 233 -30.22 -12.00 -15.42
N TYR A 234 -29.71 -11.45 -14.31
CA TYR A 234 -28.40 -11.85 -13.77
C TYR A 234 -28.39 -13.31 -13.34
N TYR A 235 -29.45 -13.80 -12.67
CA TYR A 235 -29.57 -15.21 -12.31
C TYR A 235 -29.67 -16.13 -13.53
N LEU A 236 -30.33 -15.69 -14.60
CA LEU A 236 -30.41 -16.44 -15.85
C LEU A 236 -29.06 -16.56 -16.53
N VAL A 237 -28.31 -15.45 -16.64
CA VAL A 237 -26.96 -15.44 -17.22
C VAL A 237 -25.99 -16.29 -16.39
N ALA A 238 -26.05 -16.17 -15.06
CA ALA A 238 -25.24 -16.98 -14.16
C ALA A 238 -25.56 -18.49 -14.31
N GLY A 239 -26.84 -18.84 -14.42
CA GLY A 239 -27.26 -20.23 -14.65
C GLY A 239 -26.72 -20.80 -15.98
N VAL A 240 -26.80 -20.04 -17.07
CA VAL A 240 -26.25 -20.44 -18.37
C VAL A 240 -24.73 -20.61 -18.29
N ALA A 241 -24.02 -19.69 -17.62
CA ALA A 241 -22.58 -19.78 -17.45
C ALA A 241 -22.17 -21.07 -16.70
N VAL A 242 -22.88 -21.42 -15.63
CA VAL A 242 -22.64 -22.68 -14.89
C VAL A 242 -22.84 -23.89 -15.81
N VAL A 243 -23.92 -23.95 -16.58
CA VAL A 243 -24.18 -25.06 -17.51
C VAL A 243 -23.09 -25.16 -18.57
N VAL A 244 -22.68 -24.04 -19.18
CA VAL A 244 -21.60 -24.01 -20.18
C VAL A 244 -20.29 -24.50 -19.57
N ILE A 245 -19.93 -24.05 -18.37
CA ILE A 245 -18.73 -24.49 -17.67
C ILE A 245 -18.80 -25.99 -17.36
N SER A 246 -19.95 -26.50 -16.89
CA SER A 246 -20.13 -27.93 -16.62
C SER A 246 -20.03 -28.78 -17.89
N VAL A 247 -20.62 -28.33 -19.00
CA VAL A 247 -20.50 -29.00 -20.30
C VAL A 247 -19.06 -28.96 -20.79
N LEU A 248 -18.39 -27.81 -20.71
CA LEU A 248 -17.00 -27.66 -21.11
C LEU A 248 -16.07 -28.55 -20.28
N ALA A 249 -16.27 -28.61 -18.96
CA ALA A 249 -15.52 -29.51 -18.07
C ALA A 249 -15.75 -30.98 -18.43
N THR A 250 -16.99 -31.37 -18.75
CA THR A 250 -17.32 -32.73 -19.18
C THR A 250 -16.66 -33.08 -20.51
N VAL A 251 -16.69 -32.15 -21.47
CA VAL A 251 -16.05 -32.31 -22.78
C VAL A 251 -14.53 -32.41 -22.61
N LEU A 252 -13.90 -31.53 -21.83
CA LEU A 252 -12.46 -31.58 -21.55
C LEU A 252 -12.05 -32.84 -20.79
N SER A 253 -12.89 -33.33 -19.87
CA SER A 253 -12.67 -34.61 -19.19
C SER A 253 -12.71 -35.77 -20.19
N ASN A 254 -13.66 -35.74 -21.13
CA ASN A 254 -13.75 -36.74 -22.19
C ASN A 254 -12.54 -36.66 -23.15
N TYR A 255 -12.09 -35.46 -23.53
CA TYR A 255 -10.88 -35.28 -24.34
C TYR A 255 -9.62 -35.79 -23.64
N ARG A 256 -9.49 -35.61 -22.32
CA ARG A 256 -8.40 -36.18 -21.53
C ARG A 256 -8.43 -37.70 -21.45
N SER A 257 -9.59 -38.31 -21.67
CA SER A 257 -9.76 -39.76 -21.63
C SER A 257 -9.36 -40.44 -22.95
N THR A 258 -9.23 -39.69 -24.05
CA THR A 258 -8.93 -40.22 -25.38
C THR A 258 -7.45 -40.25 -25.76
N GLU A 259 -6.55 -39.68 -24.94
CA GLU A 259 -5.10 -39.90 -25.04
C GLU A 259 -4.61 -40.45 -23.69
N PRO A 260 -4.30 -41.77 -23.56
CA PRO A 260 -3.06 -42.32 -24.11
C PRO A 260 -3.17 -43.84 -24.44
N THR A 261 -3.40 -44.21 -25.70
CA THR A 261 -3.19 -45.61 -26.13
C THR A 261 -2.35 -45.71 -27.39
N GLU A 262 -2.46 -44.75 -28.30
CA GLU A 262 -1.63 -44.73 -29.52
C GLU A 262 -0.18 -44.27 -29.25
N ALA A 263 0.02 -43.33 -28.32
CA ALA A 263 1.35 -42.85 -27.95
C ALA A 263 2.16 -43.92 -27.20
N GLU A 264 1.52 -44.66 -26.28
CA GLU A 264 2.17 -45.76 -25.56
C GLU A 264 2.44 -46.97 -26.48
N ALA A 265 1.52 -47.28 -27.40
CA ALA A 265 1.73 -48.33 -28.40
C ALA A 265 2.92 -48.03 -29.33
N ARG A 266 3.14 -46.76 -29.72
CA ARG A 266 4.28 -46.37 -30.55
C ARG A 266 5.62 -46.44 -29.80
N ILE A 267 5.64 -46.08 -28.51
CA ILE A 267 6.87 -46.17 -27.70
C ILE A 267 7.26 -47.64 -27.48
N ASN A 268 6.28 -48.52 -27.19
CA ASN A 268 6.56 -49.95 -27.04
C ASN A 268 7.00 -50.60 -28.36
N ALA A 269 6.39 -50.25 -29.50
CA ALA A 269 6.81 -50.77 -30.80
C ALA A 269 8.24 -50.34 -31.21
N LEU A 270 8.64 -49.10 -30.88
CA LEU A 270 10.00 -48.62 -31.13
C LEU A 270 11.05 -49.25 -30.19
N SER A 271 10.63 -49.58 -28.96
CA SER A 271 11.44 -50.33 -27.99
C SER A 271 11.71 -51.76 -28.48
N GLU A 272 10.69 -52.49 -28.89
CA GLU A 272 10.85 -53.87 -29.40
C GLU A 272 11.71 -53.93 -30.66
N ALA A 273 11.47 -53.03 -31.62
CA ALA A 273 12.28 -52.96 -32.85
C ALA A 273 13.76 -52.63 -32.56
N SER A 274 14.04 -51.81 -31.54
CA SER A 274 15.42 -51.50 -31.14
C SER A 274 16.11 -52.68 -30.43
N ILE A 275 15.36 -53.48 -29.67
CA ILE A 275 15.88 -54.67 -28.99
C ILE A 275 16.20 -55.79 -30.00
N GLU A 276 15.33 -56.04 -30.97
CA GLU A 276 15.60 -57.03 -32.03
C GLU A 276 16.82 -56.66 -32.88
N ALA A 277 16.95 -55.38 -33.25
CA ALA A 277 18.10 -54.88 -33.98
C ALA A 277 19.43 -55.00 -33.19
N ALA A 278 19.38 -54.95 -31.87
CA ALA A 278 20.54 -55.14 -31.00
C ALA A 278 20.95 -56.61 -30.89
N ILE A 279 19.99 -57.54 -30.84
CA ILE A 279 20.25 -58.99 -30.78
C ILE A 279 20.88 -59.50 -32.08
N GLN A 280 20.46 -58.99 -33.24
CA GLN A 280 21.02 -59.37 -34.54
C GLN A 280 22.45 -58.88 -34.83
N ARG A 281 22.99 -57.97 -34.01
CA ARG A 281 24.37 -57.45 -34.16
C ARG A 281 25.42 -58.15 -33.29
N CYS A 282 25.02 -59.13 -32.46
CA CYS A 282 25.98 -59.98 -31.76
C CYS A 282 26.19 -61.29 -32.54
N PRO A 283 27.35 -61.51 -33.18
CA PRO A 283 27.71 -62.82 -33.67
C PRO A 283 28.03 -63.77 -32.49
N PRO A 284 27.90 -65.10 -32.69
CA PRO A 284 28.20 -66.11 -31.68
C PRO A 284 29.66 -66.15 -31.25
#